data_AF-A0A9X2G6D6-F1
#
_entry.id   AF-A0A9X2G6D6-F1
#
_cell.length_a   1.000
_cell.length_b   1.000
_cell.length_c   1.000
_cell.angle_alpha   90.00
_cell.angle_beta   90.00
_cell.angle_gamma   90.00
#
_symmetry.space_group_name_H-M   'P 1'
#
loop_
_entity.id
_entity.type
_entity.pdbx_description
1 polymer ?
#
loop_
_entity_poly.entity_id
_entity_poly.type
_entity_poly.pdbx_seq_one_letter_code
_entity_poly.pdbx_strand_id
1 'polypeptide(L)'
;MSIPTAALWIGTYPATGTAPGTGEGVWSVGLGADGRFAGAELAVRVAAPSFLALDPAGRTLLAVTETEPGTLSSFRVSDDGALALAASVASGGTSPCHVVAAGTTPGSTTGTAAWVANYGDGVAAVATLGADGALGEALTYPHAGSGPVTDRQQGPHAHFVHPWGDRVLVSDLGTDELRTYPLDGSGSGAVAAVLPPGTGPRHLVELADGTVLVAGELDCRLHVLVPAGPGRLEHVGSVAITARTLPDGSAGYPSHVTVAGDLVHVGVRGPDVLAVLRVEDARGLRIENVADVDLGSGAWPRHHAVLGGGETVVVAAQGADALVAVRLDLASGVGEVTDRLALPAPACVLEA
;
A
#
# COMPACT_ATOMS: atom_id res chain seq x y z
N MET A 1 -14.18 23.55 17.91
CA MET A 1 -13.75 22.52 16.94
C MET A 1 -12.46 23.02 16.33
N SER A 2 -11.37 22.26 16.45
CA SER A 2 -10.11 22.61 15.77
C SER A 2 -10.34 22.52 14.28
N ILE A 3 -9.79 23.45 13.51
CA ILE A 3 -9.77 23.37 12.05
C ILE A 3 -8.83 22.20 11.69
N PRO A 4 -9.24 21.25 10.84
CA PRO A 4 -8.35 20.19 10.38
C PRO A 4 -7.12 20.79 9.67
N THR A 5 -5.94 20.25 9.93
CA THR A 5 -4.70 20.62 9.22
C THR A 5 -4.33 19.65 8.12
N ALA A 6 -4.92 18.45 8.11
CA ALA A 6 -4.89 17.52 7.00
C ALA A 6 -6.28 16.91 6.79
N ALA A 7 -6.57 16.53 5.55
CA ALA A 7 -7.73 15.73 5.18
C ALA A 7 -7.24 14.37 4.66
N LEU A 8 -7.95 13.31 4.99
CA LEU A 8 -7.60 11.95 4.65
C LEU A 8 -8.77 11.27 3.94
N TRP A 9 -8.50 10.56 2.86
CA TRP A 9 -9.42 9.58 2.30
C TRP A 9 -9.09 8.18 2.84
N ILE A 10 -10.11 7.48 3.30
CA ILE A 10 -9.99 6.17 3.91
C ILE A 10 -10.77 5.16 3.08
N GLY A 11 -10.05 4.21 2.48
CA GLY A 11 -10.64 3.04 1.86
C GLY A 11 -11.03 2.01 2.91
N THR A 12 -12.11 1.28 2.70
CA THR A 12 -12.64 0.30 3.68
C THR A 12 -13.00 -1.02 3.03
N TYR A 13 -12.98 -2.09 3.81
CA TYR A 13 -13.65 -3.36 3.48
C TYR A 13 -15.12 -3.34 3.91
N PRO A 14 -15.93 -4.32 3.46
CA PRO A 14 -17.28 -4.47 4.00
C PRO A 14 -17.16 -4.89 5.46
N ALA A 15 -18.11 -4.44 6.29
CA ALA A 15 -18.14 -4.86 7.68
C ALA A 15 -18.20 -6.40 7.76
N THR A 16 -17.51 -6.99 8.73
CA THR A 16 -17.44 -8.45 8.86
C THR A 16 -18.85 -9.05 8.98
N GLY A 17 -19.16 -10.06 8.16
CA GLY A 17 -20.47 -10.71 8.14
C GLY A 17 -21.57 -9.95 7.40
N THR A 18 -21.22 -8.87 6.70
CA THR A 18 -22.16 -8.13 5.83
C THR A 18 -21.97 -8.49 4.36
N ALA A 19 -23.02 -8.35 3.56
CA ALA A 19 -22.91 -8.60 2.13
C ALA A 19 -22.02 -7.52 1.46
N PRO A 20 -21.30 -7.84 0.37
CA PRO A 20 -20.62 -6.81 -0.43
C PRO A 20 -21.58 -5.65 -0.76
N GLY A 21 -21.13 -4.41 -0.59
CA GLY A 21 -21.87 -3.17 -0.82
C GLY A 21 -22.68 -2.64 0.36
N THR A 22 -22.55 -3.19 1.57
CA THR A 22 -23.44 -2.85 2.71
C THR A 22 -22.76 -2.11 3.87
N GLY A 23 -22.07 -0.99 3.57
CA GLY A 23 -21.55 -0.07 4.60
C GLY A 23 -20.12 0.45 4.36
N GLU A 24 -19.47 -0.13 3.36
CA GLU A 24 -18.17 0.25 2.83
C GLU A 24 -18.24 1.46 1.88
N GLY A 25 -17.10 2.14 1.76
CA GLY A 25 -16.90 3.23 0.82
C GLY A 25 -15.60 3.97 1.08
N VAL A 26 -15.46 5.13 0.46
CA VAL A 26 -14.37 6.05 0.76
C VAL A 26 -14.88 7.05 1.79
N TRP A 27 -14.19 7.14 2.92
CA TRP A 27 -14.50 8.11 3.97
C TRP A 27 -13.56 9.31 3.88
N SER A 28 -14.06 10.50 4.20
CA SER A 28 -13.28 11.70 4.45
C SER A 28 -13.11 11.87 5.96
N VAL A 29 -11.88 12.02 6.41
CA VAL A 29 -11.52 12.17 7.82
C VAL A 29 -10.59 13.37 7.99
N GLY A 30 -10.94 14.27 8.90
CA GLY A 30 -10.07 15.39 9.28
C GLY A 30 -9.04 14.98 10.33
N LEU A 31 -7.84 15.56 10.29
CA LEU A 31 -6.83 15.43 11.34
C LEU A 31 -6.33 16.82 11.76
N GLY A 32 -6.38 17.12 13.06
CA GLY A 32 -5.85 18.34 13.64
C GLY A 32 -4.33 18.28 13.85
N ALA A 33 -3.69 19.45 14.01
CA ALA A 33 -2.24 19.56 14.25
C ALA A 33 -1.78 18.92 15.57
N ASP A 34 -2.71 18.70 16.49
CA ASP A 34 -2.47 17.99 17.75
C ASP A 34 -2.47 16.45 17.58
N GLY A 35 -2.65 15.96 16.36
CA GLY A 35 -2.72 14.52 16.04
C GLY A 35 -4.03 13.87 16.46
N ARG A 36 -5.12 14.65 16.56
CA ARG A 36 -6.46 14.16 16.91
C ARG A 36 -7.39 14.22 15.70
N PHE A 37 -8.30 13.26 15.61
CA PHE A 37 -9.25 13.19 14.51
C PHE A 37 -10.36 14.24 14.66
N ALA A 38 -10.81 14.79 13.54
CA ALA A 38 -11.82 15.84 13.45
C ALA A 38 -12.93 15.42 12.48
N GLY A 39 -13.81 14.53 12.95
CA GLY A 39 -14.95 14.04 12.18
C GLY A 39 -14.59 12.94 11.18
N ALA A 40 -15.60 12.19 10.78
CA ALA A 40 -15.56 11.23 9.69
C ALA A 40 -16.89 11.28 8.95
N GLU A 41 -16.83 11.36 7.63
CA GLU A 41 -18.00 11.33 6.77
C GLU A 41 -17.79 10.37 5.61
N LEU A 42 -18.85 9.68 5.22
CA LEU A 42 -18.81 8.81 4.05
C LEU A 42 -18.85 9.69 2.79
N ALA A 43 -17.72 9.84 2.11
CA ALA A 43 -17.59 10.70 0.94
C ALA A 43 -18.23 10.06 -0.30
N VAL A 44 -18.04 8.75 -0.50
CA VAL A 44 -18.71 8.00 -1.58
C VAL A 44 -18.93 6.54 -1.20
N ARG A 45 -20.06 5.98 -1.61
CA ARG A 45 -20.38 4.56 -1.49
C ARG A 45 -19.79 3.80 -2.67
N VAL A 46 -18.88 2.88 -2.38
CA VAL A 46 -18.18 2.02 -3.35
C VAL A 46 -17.98 0.67 -2.68
N ALA A 47 -18.08 -0.42 -3.45
CA ALA A 47 -17.83 -1.75 -2.91
C ALA A 47 -16.32 -1.99 -2.73
N ALA A 48 -15.93 -2.52 -1.58
CA ALA A 48 -14.59 -2.83 -1.11
C ALA A 48 -13.47 -1.94 -1.67
N PRO A 49 -13.52 -0.59 -1.50
CA PRO A 49 -12.44 0.30 -1.93
C PRO A 49 -11.21 0.11 -1.04
N SER A 50 -10.54 -1.04 -1.16
CA SER A 50 -9.52 -1.49 -0.21
C SER A 50 -8.18 -0.78 -0.39
N PHE A 51 -7.96 -0.17 -1.55
CA PHE A 51 -6.79 0.65 -1.85
C PHE A 51 -7.15 1.86 -2.70
N LEU A 52 -6.52 2.99 -2.38
CA LEU A 52 -6.74 4.27 -3.02
C LEU A 52 -5.43 4.83 -3.57
N ALA A 53 -5.49 5.59 -4.65
CA ALA A 53 -4.36 6.38 -5.14
C ALA A 53 -4.84 7.69 -5.76
N LEU A 54 -4.05 8.75 -5.61
CA LEU A 54 -4.27 9.99 -6.36
C LEU A 54 -3.43 10.00 -7.62
N ASP A 55 -3.97 10.60 -8.68
CA ASP A 55 -3.16 10.98 -9.82
C ASP A 55 -2.12 12.06 -9.43
N PRO A 56 -1.00 12.17 -10.17
CA PRO A 56 0.04 13.14 -9.84
C PRO A 56 -0.43 14.61 -9.80
N ALA A 57 -1.57 14.93 -10.44
CA ALA A 57 -2.14 16.26 -10.42
C ALA A 57 -3.14 16.50 -9.27
N GLY A 58 -3.46 15.48 -8.46
CA GLY A 58 -4.39 15.58 -7.33
C GLY A 58 -5.85 15.82 -7.74
N ARG A 59 -6.22 15.58 -9.00
CA ARG A 59 -7.56 15.85 -9.55
C ARG A 59 -8.42 14.60 -9.69
N THR A 60 -7.80 13.43 -9.69
CA THR A 60 -8.50 12.15 -9.80
C THR A 60 -8.04 11.19 -8.72
N LEU A 61 -8.99 10.74 -7.91
CA LEU A 61 -8.82 9.63 -7.00
C LEU A 61 -9.16 8.33 -7.72
N LEU A 62 -8.28 7.34 -7.63
CA LEU A 62 -8.52 5.97 -8.05
C LEU A 62 -8.84 5.10 -6.84
N ALA A 63 -9.75 4.16 -7.03
CA ALA A 63 -10.05 3.11 -6.06
C ALA A 63 -10.17 1.76 -6.75
N VAL A 64 -9.54 0.73 -6.20
CA VAL A 64 -9.81 -0.66 -6.58
C VAL A 64 -10.99 -1.19 -5.78
N THR A 65 -11.87 -1.97 -6.40
CA THR A 65 -12.91 -2.70 -5.68
C THR A 65 -12.48 -4.16 -5.56
N GLU A 66 -12.04 -4.55 -4.36
CA GLU A 66 -11.46 -5.89 -4.10
C GLU A 66 -12.54 -6.96 -4.02
N THR A 67 -13.11 -7.27 -5.17
CA THR A 67 -14.19 -8.23 -5.38
C THR A 67 -13.86 -9.18 -6.53
N GLU A 68 -14.70 -10.19 -6.74
CA GLU A 68 -14.65 -11.09 -7.88
C GLU A 68 -16.00 -11.09 -8.62
N PRO A 69 -16.11 -10.47 -9.81
CA PRO A 69 -15.06 -9.73 -10.53
C PRO A 69 -14.67 -8.41 -9.86
N GLY A 70 -13.44 -7.94 -10.10
CA GLY A 70 -12.89 -6.69 -9.57
C GLY A 70 -13.01 -5.51 -10.55
N THR A 71 -12.97 -4.29 -10.02
CA THR A 71 -13.02 -3.06 -10.85
C THR A 71 -11.96 -2.05 -10.42
N LEU A 72 -11.58 -1.20 -11.37
CA LEU A 72 -10.87 0.05 -11.13
C LEU A 72 -11.86 1.20 -11.37
N SER A 73 -12.06 2.03 -10.36
CA SER A 73 -12.95 3.20 -10.43
C SER A 73 -12.15 4.49 -10.28
N SER A 74 -12.55 5.53 -10.99
CA SER A 74 -11.98 6.87 -10.90
C SER A 74 -13.04 7.87 -10.42
N PHE A 75 -12.62 8.81 -9.58
CA PHE A 75 -13.44 9.87 -9.02
C PHE A 75 -12.75 11.21 -9.26
N ARG A 76 -13.47 12.18 -9.83
CA ARG A 76 -12.99 13.56 -9.86
C ARG A 76 -13.03 14.13 -8.45
N VAL A 77 -11.96 14.80 -8.08
CA VAL A 77 -11.81 15.52 -6.83
C VAL A 77 -12.18 16.98 -7.07
N SER A 78 -13.18 17.47 -6.33
CA SER A 78 -13.58 18.88 -6.31
C SER A 78 -12.65 19.69 -5.39
N ASP A 79 -12.64 21.02 -5.53
CA ASP A 79 -11.82 21.92 -4.69
C ASP A 79 -12.11 21.79 -3.18
N ASP A 80 -13.31 21.35 -2.81
CA ASP A 80 -13.75 21.09 -1.44
C ASP A 80 -13.52 19.62 -0.99
N GLY A 81 -12.84 18.80 -1.80
CA GLY A 81 -12.57 17.39 -1.53
C GLY A 81 -13.73 16.43 -1.86
N ALA A 82 -14.84 16.93 -2.41
CA ALA A 82 -15.95 16.08 -2.81
C ALA A 82 -15.58 15.17 -4.00
N LEU A 83 -16.00 13.90 -3.92
CA LEU A 83 -15.69 12.86 -4.91
C LEU A 83 -16.88 12.60 -5.83
N ALA A 84 -16.66 12.69 -7.14
CA ALA A 84 -17.67 12.38 -8.15
C ALA A 84 -17.18 11.26 -9.08
N LEU A 85 -17.90 10.14 -9.15
CA LEU A 85 -17.55 9.02 -10.02
C LEU A 85 -17.43 9.49 -11.48
N ALA A 86 -16.28 9.22 -12.09
CA ALA A 86 -15.97 9.56 -13.48
C ALA A 86 -16.06 8.34 -14.39
N ALA A 87 -15.42 7.24 -14.01
CA ALA A 87 -15.46 5.98 -14.72
C ALA A 87 -15.32 4.78 -13.77
N SER A 88 -15.78 3.62 -14.21
CA SER A 88 -15.52 2.33 -13.58
C SER A 88 -15.35 1.28 -14.68
N VAL A 89 -14.24 0.56 -14.66
CA VAL A 89 -13.87 -0.45 -15.66
C VAL A 89 -13.41 -1.72 -14.96
N ALA A 90 -13.39 -2.85 -15.66
CA ALA A 90 -12.79 -4.08 -15.13
C ALA A 90 -11.31 -3.84 -14.77
N SER A 91 -10.85 -4.37 -13.65
CA SER A 91 -9.45 -4.23 -13.21
C SER A 91 -8.46 -5.06 -14.04
N GLY A 92 -8.96 -5.91 -14.94
CA GLY A 92 -8.16 -6.84 -15.74
C GLY A 92 -7.86 -8.18 -15.04
N GLY A 93 -8.34 -8.38 -13.81
CA GLY A 93 -8.21 -9.63 -13.04
C GLY A 93 -9.23 -9.69 -11.89
N THR A 94 -8.94 -10.48 -10.85
CA THR A 94 -9.82 -10.65 -9.68
C THR A 94 -9.19 -10.17 -8.37
N SER A 95 -10.03 -9.67 -7.46
CA SER A 95 -9.60 -9.12 -6.16
C SER A 95 -8.43 -8.13 -6.28
N PRO A 96 -8.59 -7.02 -7.03
CA PRO A 96 -7.59 -5.97 -7.11
C PRO A 96 -7.35 -5.37 -5.74
N CYS A 97 -6.10 -5.38 -5.30
CA CYS A 97 -5.72 -5.03 -3.92
C CYS A 97 -4.78 -3.82 -3.83
N HIS A 98 -4.32 -3.31 -4.98
CA HIS A 98 -3.45 -2.14 -5.04
C HIS A 98 -3.62 -1.41 -6.38
N VAL A 99 -3.53 -0.08 -6.34
CA VAL A 99 -3.48 0.79 -7.51
C VAL A 99 -2.46 1.90 -7.32
N VAL A 100 -1.82 2.31 -8.41
CA VAL A 100 -1.02 3.54 -8.47
C VAL A 100 -1.30 4.29 -9.77
N ALA A 101 -1.29 5.62 -9.71
CA ALA A 101 -1.33 6.48 -10.87
C ALA A 101 0.04 7.13 -11.08
N ALA A 102 0.61 6.99 -12.27
CA ALA A 102 1.95 7.49 -12.59
C ALA A 102 1.97 8.19 -13.95
N GLY A 103 2.60 9.36 -14.00
CA GLY A 103 2.74 10.13 -15.24
C GLY A 103 3.68 9.43 -16.22
N THR A 104 3.31 9.36 -17.50
CA THR A 104 4.17 8.76 -18.53
C THR A 104 5.11 9.82 -19.10
N THR A 105 6.30 10.01 -18.50
CA THR A 105 7.37 10.96 -18.91
C THR A 105 7.02 12.46 -18.77
N PRO A 106 7.95 13.31 -18.29
CA PRO A 106 7.78 14.76 -18.33
C PRO A 106 7.57 15.26 -19.77
N GLY A 107 6.43 15.91 -20.04
CA GLY A 107 6.12 16.52 -21.33
C GLY A 107 5.46 15.58 -22.36
N SER A 108 5.11 14.34 -22.00
CA SER A 108 4.25 13.53 -22.87
C SER A 108 2.79 14.00 -22.80
N THR A 109 2.12 13.99 -23.95
CA THR A 109 0.66 14.13 -24.08
C THR A 109 -0.06 12.78 -24.01
N THR A 110 0.67 11.67 -23.88
CA THR A 110 0.09 10.36 -23.56
C THR A 110 -0.24 10.34 -22.07
N GLY A 111 -1.45 9.91 -21.71
CA GLY A 111 -2.02 10.13 -20.38
C GLY A 111 -1.25 9.51 -19.21
N THR A 112 -1.78 9.72 -18.02
CA THR A 112 -1.35 9.04 -16.78
C THR A 112 -1.62 7.53 -16.93
N ALA A 113 -0.71 6.68 -16.48
CA ALA A 113 -0.93 5.23 -16.40
C ALA A 113 -1.51 4.88 -15.02
N ALA A 114 -2.61 4.13 -15.00
CA ALA A 114 -3.20 3.56 -13.79
C ALA A 114 -2.88 2.07 -13.73
N TRP A 115 -1.91 1.71 -12.89
CA TRP A 115 -1.50 0.31 -12.70
C TRP A 115 -2.24 -0.33 -11.54
N VAL A 116 -2.65 -1.59 -11.71
CA VAL A 116 -3.40 -2.37 -10.73
C VAL A 116 -2.71 -3.71 -10.50
N ALA A 117 -2.66 -4.17 -9.24
CA ALA A 117 -2.30 -5.54 -8.89
C ALA A 117 -3.57 -6.32 -8.49
N ASN A 118 -3.86 -7.39 -9.22
CA ASN A 118 -4.97 -8.31 -8.96
C ASN A 118 -4.45 -9.52 -8.17
N TYR A 119 -4.86 -9.60 -6.91
CA TYR A 119 -4.34 -10.61 -5.97
C TYR A 119 -4.93 -12.00 -6.25
N GLY A 120 -6.21 -12.07 -6.62
CA GLY A 120 -6.96 -13.32 -6.68
C GLY A 120 -6.45 -14.29 -7.75
N ASP A 121 -5.96 -13.76 -8.86
CA ASP A 121 -5.49 -14.51 -10.03
C ASP A 121 -4.06 -14.17 -10.47
N GLY A 122 -3.36 -13.31 -9.75
CA GLY A 122 -1.95 -13.00 -10.01
C GLY A 122 -1.74 -12.21 -11.29
N VAL A 123 -2.59 -11.22 -11.55
CA VAL A 123 -2.54 -10.40 -12.77
C VAL A 123 -2.14 -8.96 -12.46
N ALA A 124 -1.05 -8.48 -13.05
CA ALA A 124 -0.80 -7.04 -13.15
C ALA A 124 -1.58 -6.46 -14.34
N ALA A 125 -2.12 -5.26 -14.22
CA ALA A 125 -2.84 -4.61 -15.30
C ALA A 125 -2.56 -3.10 -15.36
N VAL A 126 -2.70 -2.51 -16.53
CA VAL A 126 -2.55 -1.07 -16.73
C VAL A 126 -3.65 -0.52 -17.63
N ALA A 127 -4.32 0.53 -17.16
CA ALA A 127 -5.26 1.31 -17.94
C ALA A 127 -4.72 2.72 -18.17
N THR A 128 -5.10 3.35 -19.28
CA THR A 128 -4.86 4.78 -19.46
C THR A 128 -5.83 5.58 -18.60
N LEU A 129 -5.33 6.66 -17.99
CA LEU A 129 -6.10 7.63 -17.23
C LEU A 129 -6.09 8.99 -17.94
N GLY A 130 -7.27 9.40 -18.39
CA GLY A 130 -7.52 10.71 -19.00
C GLY A 130 -7.55 11.82 -17.95
N ALA A 131 -7.29 13.06 -18.38
CA ALA A 131 -7.32 14.23 -17.51
C ALA A 131 -8.72 14.54 -16.93
N ASP A 132 -9.76 14.01 -17.54
CA ASP A 132 -11.15 14.07 -17.10
C ASP A 132 -11.56 12.88 -16.23
N GLY A 133 -10.61 12.02 -15.84
CA GLY A 133 -10.84 10.80 -15.08
C GLY A 133 -11.31 9.61 -15.91
N ALA A 134 -11.40 9.71 -17.25
CA ALA A 134 -11.76 8.56 -18.08
C ALA A 134 -10.71 7.45 -17.98
N LEU A 135 -11.17 6.19 -17.90
CA LEU A 135 -10.31 5.01 -17.87
C LEU A 135 -10.42 4.25 -19.19
N GLY A 136 -9.28 3.91 -19.78
CA GLY A 136 -9.20 3.02 -20.94
C GLY A 136 -9.41 1.54 -20.60
N GLU A 137 -9.48 0.71 -21.63
CA GLU A 137 -9.39 -0.75 -21.46
C GLU A 137 -8.02 -1.14 -20.91
N ALA A 138 -8.01 -2.06 -19.95
CA ALA A 138 -6.77 -2.49 -19.30
C ALA A 138 -5.99 -3.49 -20.15
N LEU A 139 -4.69 -3.25 -20.32
CA LEU A 139 -3.73 -4.27 -20.76
C LEU A 139 -3.37 -5.14 -19.56
N THR A 140 -3.30 -6.46 -19.75
CA THR A 140 -3.09 -7.42 -18.66
C THR A 140 -1.82 -8.23 -18.83
N TYR A 141 -1.20 -8.56 -17.71
CA TYR A 141 0.02 -9.33 -17.60
C TYR A 141 -0.17 -10.43 -16.54
N PRO A 142 -0.75 -11.57 -16.93
CA PRO A 142 -0.88 -12.70 -16.00
C PRO A 142 0.50 -13.23 -15.63
N HIS A 143 0.71 -13.45 -14.34
CA HIS A 143 1.88 -14.13 -13.84
C HIS A 143 1.67 -15.66 -13.86
N ALA A 144 2.73 -16.40 -13.59
CA ALA A 144 2.69 -17.86 -13.50
C ALA A 144 3.76 -18.37 -12.55
N GLY A 145 3.52 -19.51 -11.92
CA GLY A 145 4.41 -20.11 -10.93
C GLY A 145 3.72 -20.33 -9.60
N SER A 146 4.50 -20.71 -8.60
CA SER A 146 4.07 -20.95 -7.23
C SER A 146 5.28 -20.89 -6.30
N GLY A 147 5.03 -20.91 -5.00
CA GLY A 147 6.04 -20.87 -3.94
C GLY A 147 5.89 -22.02 -2.94
N PRO A 148 6.81 -22.16 -1.98
CA PRO A 148 6.83 -23.30 -1.07
C PRO A 148 5.75 -23.28 0.02
N VAL A 149 5.14 -22.12 0.34
CA VAL A 149 4.11 -22.00 1.39
C VAL A 149 2.75 -22.40 0.82
N THR A 150 2.42 -23.68 0.92
CA THR A 150 1.32 -24.31 0.18
C THR A 150 -0.09 -23.81 0.52
N ASP A 151 -0.33 -23.10 1.61
CA ASP A 151 -1.65 -22.48 1.87
C ASP A 151 -1.73 -21.03 1.35
N ARG A 152 -0.59 -20.44 0.96
CA ARG A 152 -0.47 -19.02 0.58
C ARG A 152 0.13 -18.77 -0.80
N GLN A 153 0.77 -19.77 -1.41
CA GLN A 153 1.56 -19.66 -2.63
C GLN A 153 1.24 -20.77 -3.64
N GLN A 154 -0.03 -21.18 -3.75
CA GLN A 154 -0.48 -22.21 -4.71
C GLN A 154 -0.45 -21.74 -6.16
N GLY A 155 -0.42 -20.43 -6.35
CA GLY A 155 -0.32 -19.75 -7.62
C GLY A 155 0.18 -18.32 -7.40
N PRO A 156 0.26 -17.52 -8.47
CA PRO A 156 0.66 -16.13 -8.37
C PRO A 156 -0.38 -15.28 -7.63
N HIS A 157 0.11 -14.30 -6.88
CA HIS A 157 -0.67 -13.33 -6.12
C HIS A 157 -0.01 -11.94 -6.22
N ALA A 158 -0.24 -11.24 -7.32
CA ALA A 158 0.25 -9.88 -7.54
C ALA A 158 -0.33 -8.95 -6.46
N HIS A 159 0.52 -8.28 -5.70
CA HIS A 159 0.08 -7.58 -4.48
C HIS A 159 0.35 -6.07 -4.49
N PHE A 160 1.44 -5.60 -5.08
CA PHE A 160 1.80 -4.18 -5.03
C PHE A 160 2.39 -3.73 -6.35
N VAL A 161 2.13 -2.47 -6.73
CA VAL A 161 2.75 -1.84 -7.90
C VAL A 161 3.44 -0.55 -7.49
N HIS A 162 4.72 -0.43 -7.83
CA HIS A 162 5.57 0.74 -7.56
C HIS A 162 6.11 1.33 -8.86
N PRO A 163 5.88 2.62 -9.15
CA PRO A 163 6.56 3.30 -10.26
C PRO A 163 8.07 3.31 -10.05
N TRP A 164 8.83 2.86 -11.04
CA TRP A 164 10.28 2.68 -10.98
C TRP A 164 10.93 3.23 -12.25
N GLY A 165 11.12 4.55 -12.29
CA GLY A 165 11.59 5.26 -13.49
C GLY A 165 10.58 5.22 -14.64
N ASP A 166 11.02 4.74 -15.80
CA ASP A 166 10.17 4.48 -16.98
C ASP A 166 9.49 3.10 -16.94
N ARG A 167 9.56 2.42 -15.79
CA ARG A 167 8.99 1.10 -15.54
C ARG A 167 8.09 1.11 -14.31
N VAL A 168 7.47 -0.02 -14.04
CA VAL A 168 6.92 -0.38 -12.73
C VAL A 168 7.62 -1.62 -12.19
N LEU A 169 7.62 -1.75 -10.86
CA LEU A 169 7.87 -2.99 -10.15
C LEU A 169 6.53 -3.53 -9.64
N VAL A 170 6.29 -4.82 -9.81
CA VAL A 170 5.13 -5.53 -9.29
C VAL A 170 5.60 -6.66 -8.38
N SER A 171 5.20 -6.66 -7.12
CA SER A 171 5.46 -7.79 -6.23
C SER A 171 4.44 -8.90 -6.47
N ASP A 172 4.92 -10.14 -6.44
CA ASP A 172 4.08 -11.32 -6.47
C ASP A 172 4.36 -12.18 -5.24
N LEU A 173 3.42 -12.17 -4.30
CA LEU A 173 3.49 -12.95 -3.06
C LEU A 173 3.58 -14.45 -3.37
N GLY A 174 2.86 -14.89 -4.39
CA GLY A 174 2.68 -16.29 -4.74
C GLY A 174 3.90 -16.94 -5.37
N THR A 175 4.78 -16.16 -6.02
CA THR A 175 5.95 -16.67 -6.74
C THR A 175 7.30 -16.27 -6.15
N ASP A 176 7.31 -15.49 -5.06
CA ASP A 176 8.53 -14.91 -4.47
C ASP A 176 9.32 -14.02 -5.46
N GLU A 177 8.61 -13.30 -6.33
CA GLU A 177 9.23 -12.46 -7.38
C GLU A 177 8.88 -10.98 -7.23
N LEU A 178 9.82 -10.12 -7.67
CA LEU A 178 9.49 -8.80 -8.21
C LEU A 178 9.56 -8.87 -9.73
N ARG A 179 8.49 -8.44 -10.40
CA ARG A 179 8.39 -8.35 -11.85
C ARG A 179 8.43 -6.90 -12.30
N THR A 180 8.83 -6.64 -13.53
CA THR A 180 8.90 -5.28 -14.07
C THR A 180 8.36 -5.16 -15.48
N TYR A 181 7.64 -4.07 -15.74
CA TYR A 181 6.97 -3.75 -17.01
C TYR A 181 7.26 -2.30 -17.39
N PRO A 182 7.28 -1.94 -18.70
CA PRO A 182 7.28 -0.53 -19.10
C PRO A 182 6.09 0.20 -18.51
N LEU A 183 6.29 1.41 -17.99
CA LEU A 183 5.26 2.18 -17.28
C LEU A 183 4.01 2.43 -18.12
N ASP A 184 4.17 2.58 -19.43
CA ASP A 184 3.10 2.82 -20.40
C ASP A 184 2.38 1.54 -20.87
N GLY A 185 2.84 0.36 -20.43
CA GLY A 185 2.30 -0.93 -20.85
C GLY A 185 2.69 -1.38 -22.27
N SER A 186 3.59 -0.68 -22.95
CA SER A 186 3.90 -0.94 -24.38
C SER A 186 4.65 -2.25 -24.66
N GLY A 187 5.16 -2.94 -23.63
CA GLY A 187 6.04 -4.10 -23.79
C GLY A 187 5.79 -5.24 -22.81
N SER A 188 6.58 -6.30 -22.97
CA SER A 188 6.53 -7.48 -22.11
C SER A 188 7.19 -7.25 -20.75
N GLY A 189 6.75 -8.00 -19.75
CA GLY A 189 7.39 -8.04 -18.45
C GLY A 189 8.68 -8.86 -18.40
N ALA A 190 9.46 -8.63 -17.36
CA ALA A 190 10.58 -9.48 -16.96
C ALA A 190 10.59 -9.68 -15.44
N VAL A 191 11.30 -10.68 -14.94
CA VAL A 191 11.61 -10.80 -13.50
C VAL A 191 12.74 -9.82 -13.17
N ALA A 192 12.45 -8.85 -12.30
CA ALA A 192 13.43 -7.89 -11.80
C ALA A 192 14.31 -8.51 -10.72
N ALA A 193 13.72 -9.32 -9.83
CA ALA A 193 14.42 -10.09 -8.80
C ALA A 193 13.59 -11.30 -8.36
N VAL A 194 14.30 -12.32 -7.89
CA VAL A 194 13.73 -13.47 -7.16
C VAL A 194 14.17 -13.35 -5.71
N LEU A 195 13.23 -13.42 -4.78
CA LEU A 195 13.48 -13.39 -3.33
C LEU A 195 13.67 -14.82 -2.79
N PRO A 196 14.20 -14.97 -1.56
CA PRO A 196 14.27 -16.28 -0.92
C PRO A 196 12.89 -17.01 -0.93
N PRO A 197 12.87 -18.33 -1.14
CA PRO A 197 11.60 -19.07 -1.17
C PRO A 197 10.82 -18.95 0.15
N GLY A 198 9.53 -18.63 0.05
CA GLY A 198 8.64 -18.42 1.19
C GLY A 198 8.68 -17.01 1.78
N THR A 199 9.29 -16.05 1.10
CA THR A 199 9.26 -14.64 1.53
C THR A 199 7.88 -14.03 1.40
N GLY A 200 7.17 -14.29 0.29
CA GLY A 200 5.90 -13.68 -0.04
C GLY A 200 6.01 -12.15 -0.11
N PRO A 201 6.72 -11.57 -1.09
CA PRO A 201 6.93 -10.13 -1.19
C PRO A 201 5.58 -9.41 -1.30
N ARG A 202 5.36 -8.42 -0.42
CA ARG A 202 4.13 -7.66 -0.32
C ARG A 202 4.35 -6.24 -0.81
N HIS A 203 4.45 -5.26 0.09
CA HIS A 203 4.69 -3.87 -0.28
C HIS A 203 6.19 -3.56 -0.26
N LEU A 204 6.58 -2.52 -0.98
CA LEU A 204 7.97 -2.07 -1.05
C LEU A 204 8.09 -0.55 -1.00
N VAL A 205 9.28 -0.08 -0.67
CA VAL A 205 9.69 1.33 -0.80
C VAL A 205 11.05 1.41 -1.49
N GLU A 206 11.29 2.51 -2.17
CA GLU A 206 12.57 2.83 -2.80
C GLU A 206 13.26 3.95 -2.01
N LEU A 207 14.52 3.74 -1.67
CA LEU A 207 15.39 4.74 -1.04
C LEU A 207 16.03 5.64 -2.10
N ALA A 208 16.57 6.78 -1.68
CA ALA A 208 17.12 7.79 -2.59
C ALA A 208 18.30 7.30 -3.45
N ASP A 209 19.02 6.27 -3.03
CA ASP A 209 20.12 5.64 -3.75
C ASP A 209 19.66 4.55 -4.75
N GLY A 210 18.35 4.30 -4.84
CA GLY A 210 17.75 3.24 -5.65
C GLY A 210 17.67 1.88 -4.97
N THR A 211 18.10 1.77 -3.70
CA THR A 211 17.87 0.57 -2.88
C THR A 211 16.37 0.36 -2.68
N VAL A 212 15.90 -0.86 -2.88
CA VAL A 212 14.50 -1.24 -2.69
C VAL A 212 14.37 -2.09 -1.42
N LEU A 213 13.51 -1.66 -0.50
CA LEU A 213 13.16 -2.41 0.71
C LEU A 213 11.80 -3.07 0.52
N VAL A 214 11.72 -4.39 0.68
CA VAL A 214 10.51 -5.18 0.45
C VAL A 214 10.08 -5.86 1.74
N ALA A 215 8.83 -5.66 2.14
CA ALA A 215 8.24 -6.38 3.25
C ALA A 215 7.82 -7.79 2.81
N GLY A 216 8.43 -8.82 3.39
CA GLY A 216 8.03 -10.22 3.24
C GLY A 216 6.84 -10.53 4.14
N GLU A 217 5.66 -10.79 3.57
CA GLU A 217 4.46 -11.07 4.36
C GLU A 217 4.59 -12.41 5.10
N LEU A 218 5.24 -13.41 4.50
CA LEU A 218 5.22 -14.79 4.98
C LEU A 218 6.39 -15.13 5.91
N ASP A 219 7.45 -14.32 5.90
CA ASP A 219 8.64 -14.51 6.76
C ASP A 219 8.87 -13.39 7.78
N CYS A 220 8.07 -12.32 7.73
CA CYS A 220 8.17 -11.15 8.60
C CYS A 220 9.55 -10.44 8.56
N ARG A 221 10.19 -10.44 7.39
CA ARG A 221 11.48 -9.77 7.17
C ARG A 221 11.37 -8.59 6.22
N LEU A 222 12.29 -7.64 6.39
CA LEU A 222 12.50 -6.54 5.45
C LEU A 222 13.70 -6.91 4.58
N HIS A 223 13.44 -7.18 3.30
CA HIS A 223 14.44 -7.58 2.32
C HIS A 223 15.04 -6.35 1.66
N VAL A 224 16.35 -6.41 1.46
CA VAL A 224 17.13 -5.35 0.82
C VAL A 224 17.52 -5.81 -0.57
N LEU A 225 17.14 -5.03 -1.57
CA LEU A 225 17.55 -5.23 -2.94
C LEU A 225 18.25 -3.99 -3.48
N VAL A 226 19.31 -4.18 -4.27
CA VAL A 226 20.08 -3.07 -4.86
C VAL A 226 20.03 -3.13 -6.39
N PRO A 227 20.19 -1.99 -7.10
CA PRO A 227 20.25 -1.98 -8.55
C PRO A 227 21.36 -2.89 -9.10
N ALA A 228 21.00 -3.79 -10.02
CA ALA A 228 21.90 -4.80 -10.60
C ALA A 228 22.02 -4.69 -12.13
N GLY A 229 21.75 -3.50 -12.66
CA GLY A 229 21.68 -3.19 -14.09
C GLY A 229 20.26 -2.84 -14.57
N PRO A 230 20.08 -2.55 -15.87
CA PRO A 230 18.79 -2.11 -16.39
C PRO A 230 17.68 -3.11 -16.11
N GLY A 231 16.61 -2.66 -15.44
CA GLY A 231 15.45 -3.48 -15.13
C GLY A 231 15.70 -4.63 -14.14
N ARG A 232 16.86 -4.66 -13.47
CA ARG A 232 17.21 -5.73 -12.53
C ARG A 232 17.57 -5.22 -11.15
N LEU A 233 17.22 -6.02 -10.16
CA LEU A 233 17.57 -5.86 -8.76
C LEU A 233 18.29 -7.12 -8.28
N GLU A 234 19.19 -6.98 -7.31
CA GLU A 234 19.88 -8.08 -6.63
C GLU A 234 19.49 -8.07 -5.16
N HIS A 235 19.04 -9.20 -4.63
CA HIS A 235 18.80 -9.39 -3.20
C HIS A 235 20.13 -9.52 -2.46
N VAL A 236 20.39 -8.63 -1.50
CA VAL A 236 21.67 -8.55 -0.78
C VAL A 236 21.57 -8.90 0.71
N GLY A 237 20.36 -9.09 1.22
CA GLY A 237 20.14 -9.47 2.61
C GLY A 237 18.74 -9.12 3.10
N SER A 238 18.49 -9.40 4.37
CA SER A 238 17.25 -9.01 5.04
C SER A 238 17.44 -8.91 6.54
N VAL A 239 16.59 -8.12 7.19
CA VAL A 239 16.54 -7.98 8.66
C VAL A 239 15.16 -8.37 9.17
N ALA A 240 15.05 -8.79 10.43
CA ALA A 240 13.74 -8.98 11.05
C ALA A 240 13.05 -7.62 11.21
N ILE A 241 11.76 -7.53 10.86
CA ILE A 241 11.00 -6.27 11.00
C ILE A 241 10.74 -5.94 12.46
N THR A 242 10.38 -6.96 13.25
CA THR A 242 10.06 -6.89 14.67
C THR A 242 10.47 -8.20 15.34
N ALA A 243 10.72 -8.15 16.65
CA ALA A 243 10.88 -9.35 17.48
C ALA A 243 9.53 -9.85 18.06
N ARG A 244 8.44 -9.11 17.86
CA ARG A 244 7.11 -9.46 18.35
C ARG A 244 6.51 -10.58 17.51
N THR A 245 5.88 -11.54 18.19
CA THR A 245 5.26 -12.72 17.57
C THR A 245 3.79 -12.80 17.95
N LEU A 246 3.04 -13.67 17.28
CA LEU A 246 1.70 -14.06 17.71
C LEU A 246 1.78 -14.86 19.03
N PRO A 247 0.62 -15.05 19.72
CA PRO A 247 0.57 -15.83 20.97
C PRO A 247 1.04 -17.27 20.86
N ASP A 248 0.94 -17.88 19.68
CA ASP A 248 1.42 -19.23 19.39
C ASP A 248 2.92 -19.27 19.01
N GLY A 249 3.59 -18.12 19.02
CA GLY A 249 5.00 -17.96 18.66
C GLY A 249 5.26 -17.82 17.16
N SER A 250 4.23 -17.85 16.31
CA SER A 250 4.40 -17.62 14.87
C SER A 250 4.75 -16.16 14.55
N ALA A 251 5.40 -15.94 13.42
CA ALA A 251 5.78 -14.61 12.96
C ALA A 251 4.54 -13.80 12.54
N GLY A 252 4.62 -12.47 12.69
CA GLY A 252 3.59 -11.57 12.19
C GLY A 252 3.54 -11.48 10.67
N TYR A 253 2.53 -10.78 10.16
CA TYR A 253 2.35 -10.57 8.73
C TYR A 253 2.49 -9.08 8.39
N PRO A 254 3.69 -8.62 7.98
CA PRO A 254 3.87 -7.27 7.46
C PRO A 254 2.81 -6.92 6.41
N SER A 255 2.36 -5.68 6.46
CA SER A 255 1.29 -5.17 5.61
C SER A 255 1.84 -4.08 4.69
N HIS A 256 1.78 -2.81 5.10
CA HIS A 256 2.29 -1.68 4.35
C HIS A 256 3.65 -1.26 4.91
N VAL A 257 4.51 -0.72 4.04
CA VAL A 257 5.82 -0.16 4.39
C VAL A 257 5.96 1.23 3.78
N THR A 258 6.47 2.18 4.56
CA THR A 258 6.75 3.56 4.14
C THR A 258 8.13 3.99 4.64
N VAL A 259 8.74 4.97 3.98
CA VAL A 259 9.97 5.62 4.44
C VAL A 259 9.73 7.12 4.60
N ALA A 260 10.20 7.72 5.70
CA ALA A 260 10.20 9.15 5.93
C ALA A 260 11.49 9.55 6.67
N GLY A 261 12.31 10.39 6.05
CA GLY A 261 13.67 10.65 6.53
C GLY A 261 14.49 9.36 6.56
N ASP A 262 15.08 9.04 7.71
CA ASP A 262 15.84 7.81 7.96
C ASP A 262 15.01 6.72 8.65
N LEU A 263 13.70 6.91 8.79
CA LEU A 263 12.79 5.96 9.42
C LEU A 263 11.96 5.19 8.39
N VAL A 264 11.93 3.88 8.54
CA VAL A 264 11.06 2.95 7.83
C VAL A 264 9.98 2.46 8.77
N HIS A 265 8.73 2.55 8.35
CA HIS A 265 7.56 2.19 9.16
C HIS A 265 6.87 1.00 8.53
N VAL A 266 6.59 -0.03 9.31
CA VAL A 266 5.93 -1.25 8.83
C VAL A 266 4.79 -1.63 9.76
N GLY A 267 3.56 -1.67 9.23
CA GLY A 267 2.44 -2.25 9.96
C GLY A 267 2.55 -3.77 9.98
N VAL A 268 2.54 -4.40 11.16
CA VAL A 268 2.65 -5.87 11.29
C VAL A 268 1.40 -6.44 11.94
N ARG A 269 0.63 -7.21 11.16
CA ARG A 269 -0.60 -7.88 11.60
C ARG A 269 -0.29 -9.12 12.44
N GLY A 270 -1.13 -9.39 13.44
CA GLY A 270 -0.96 -10.53 14.35
C GLY A 270 -0.40 -10.07 15.69
N PRO A 271 0.88 -9.65 15.77
CA PRO A 271 1.40 -8.96 16.96
C PRO A 271 0.85 -7.55 17.13
N ASP A 272 0.22 -6.99 16.09
CA ASP A 272 -0.52 -5.73 16.08
C ASP A 272 0.32 -4.51 16.47
N VAL A 273 1.45 -4.36 15.79
CA VAL A 273 2.40 -3.26 16.01
C VAL A 273 2.65 -2.43 14.76
N LEU A 274 2.97 -1.16 14.96
CA LEU A 274 3.71 -0.37 13.97
C LEU A 274 5.20 -0.49 14.32
N ALA A 275 5.92 -1.30 13.54
CA ALA A 275 7.37 -1.44 13.68
C ALA A 275 8.05 -0.22 13.03
N VAL A 276 9.00 0.37 13.74
CA VAL A 276 9.80 1.51 13.30
C VAL A 276 11.25 1.06 13.23
N LEU A 277 11.80 1.08 12.02
CA LEU A 277 13.19 0.76 11.73
C LEU A 277 13.95 2.01 11.33
N ARG A 278 15.25 2.06 11.63
CA ARG A 278 16.15 3.13 11.19
C ARG A 278 17.09 2.63 10.12
N VAL A 279 17.29 3.44 9.09
CA VAL A 279 18.22 3.19 7.99
C VAL A 279 19.40 4.15 8.11
N GLU A 280 20.60 3.61 8.27
CA GLU A 280 21.85 4.38 8.37
C GLU A 280 22.79 4.01 7.22
N ASP A 281 23.34 5.01 6.52
CA ASP A 281 24.21 4.79 5.35
C ASP A 281 25.67 5.28 5.56
N ALA A 282 26.03 5.73 6.77
CA ALA A 282 27.33 6.38 7.01
C ALA A 282 28.57 5.48 6.75
N ARG A 283 28.40 4.15 6.73
CA ARG A 283 29.48 3.15 6.51
C ARG A 283 29.00 1.92 5.72
N GLY A 284 27.92 2.08 4.95
CA GLY A 284 27.14 0.99 4.35
C GLY A 284 25.77 0.85 5.02
N LEU A 285 24.79 0.35 4.26
CA LEU A 285 23.39 0.26 4.67
C LEU A 285 23.21 -0.62 5.90
N ARG A 286 22.83 -0.01 7.01
CA ARG A 286 22.43 -0.65 8.25
C ARG A 286 20.95 -0.38 8.50
N ILE A 287 20.20 -1.45 8.79
CA ILE A 287 18.79 -1.35 9.14
C ILE A 287 18.57 -2.02 10.49
N GLU A 288 17.95 -1.32 11.42
CA GLU A 288 17.61 -1.86 12.74
C GLU A 288 16.19 -1.50 13.15
N ASN A 289 15.48 -2.39 13.83
CA ASN A 289 14.25 -2.05 14.53
C ASN A 289 14.61 -1.22 15.78
N VAL A 290 14.09 0.02 15.86
CA VAL A 290 14.33 0.95 16.97
C VAL A 290 13.15 1.03 17.92
N ALA A 291 11.94 0.74 17.45
CA ALA A 291 10.74 0.68 18.28
C ALA A 291 9.65 -0.19 17.64
N ASP A 292 8.79 -0.75 18.50
CA ASP A 292 7.51 -1.32 18.10
C ASP A 292 6.41 -0.60 18.88
N VAL A 293 5.54 0.14 18.18
CA VAL A 293 4.40 0.83 18.79
C VAL A 293 3.23 -0.14 18.88
N ASP A 294 2.76 -0.41 20.09
CA ASP A 294 1.61 -1.28 20.33
C ASP A 294 0.30 -0.58 19.92
N LEU A 295 -0.39 -1.13 18.93
CA LEU A 295 -1.63 -0.55 18.41
C LEU A 295 -2.87 -1.07 19.17
N GLY A 296 -2.70 -2.11 19.99
CA GLY A 296 -3.75 -2.83 20.70
C GLY A 296 -4.07 -4.19 20.06
N SER A 297 -4.37 -5.18 20.91
CA SER A 297 -4.73 -6.53 20.45
C SER A 297 -5.95 -6.52 19.52
N GLY A 298 -5.82 -7.21 18.40
CA GLY A 298 -6.84 -7.28 17.35
C GLY A 298 -6.78 -6.10 16.38
N ALA A 299 -5.83 -5.17 16.49
CA ALA A 299 -5.78 -4.00 15.61
C ALA A 299 -5.67 -4.39 14.13
N TRP A 300 -4.84 -5.40 13.81
CA TRP A 300 -4.63 -5.86 12.44
C TRP A 300 -4.28 -4.69 11.49
N PRO A 301 -3.15 -3.98 11.72
CA PRO A 301 -2.76 -2.81 10.92
C PRO A 301 -2.64 -3.21 9.44
N ARG A 302 -3.56 -2.72 8.61
CA ARG A 302 -3.63 -3.09 7.18
C ARG A 302 -2.85 -2.12 6.30
N HIS A 303 -2.83 -0.85 6.69
CA HIS A 303 -2.17 0.24 6.00
C HIS A 303 -1.89 1.39 6.96
N HIS A 304 -1.00 2.29 6.59
CA HIS A 304 -0.79 3.54 7.31
C HIS A 304 -0.32 4.66 6.36
N ALA A 305 -0.55 5.90 6.75
CA ALA A 305 0.04 7.07 6.11
C ALA A 305 0.95 7.79 7.11
N VAL A 306 2.08 8.31 6.63
CA VAL A 306 3.03 9.10 7.43
C VAL A 306 2.91 10.56 6.99
N LEU A 307 2.58 11.43 7.94
CA LEU A 307 2.20 12.82 7.71
C LEU A 307 3.17 13.77 8.42
N GLY A 308 3.10 15.06 8.08
CA GLY A 308 3.79 16.12 8.82
C GLY A 308 5.31 15.96 8.89
N GLY A 309 5.93 15.45 7.81
CA GLY A 309 7.38 15.22 7.76
C GLY A 309 7.89 14.00 8.53
N GLY A 310 7.00 13.11 8.99
CA GLY A 310 7.37 11.86 9.67
C GLY A 310 6.79 11.73 11.08
N GLU A 311 6.35 12.84 11.68
CA GLU A 311 6.02 12.90 13.11
C GLU A 311 4.68 12.26 13.46
N THR A 312 3.75 12.20 12.50
CA THR A 312 2.41 11.64 12.72
C THR A 312 2.16 10.48 11.77
N VAL A 313 1.77 9.33 12.31
CA VAL A 313 1.36 8.16 11.54
C VAL A 313 -0.10 7.86 11.81
N VAL A 314 -0.91 7.79 10.76
CA VAL A 314 -2.30 7.35 10.86
C VAL A 314 -2.40 5.93 10.34
N VAL A 315 -2.77 5.00 11.23
CA VAL A 315 -2.85 3.57 10.95
C VAL A 315 -4.31 3.16 10.75
N ALA A 316 -4.59 2.45 9.66
CA ALA A 316 -5.82 1.70 9.45
C ALA A 316 -5.75 0.37 10.21
N ALA A 317 -6.32 0.35 11.42
CA ALA A 317 -6.46 -0.85 12.24
C ALA A 317 -7.73 -1.60 11.84
N GLN A 318 -7.63 -2.39 10.77
CA GLN A 318 -8.75 -3.07 10.14
C GLN A 318 -9.54 -3.94 11.11
N GLY A 319 -8.86 -4.73 11.94
CA GLY A 319 -9.48 -5.72 12.83
C GLY A 319 -10.17 -5.10 14.04
N ALA A 320 -9.81 -3.85 14.37
CA ALA A 320 -10.38 -3.10 15.48
C ALA A 320 -11.45 -2.08 15.04
N ASP A 321 -11.83 -2.05 13.76
CA ASP A 321 -12.76 -1.06 13.19
C ASP A 321 -12.38 0.38 13.62
N ALA A 322 -11.10 0.73 13.48
CA ALA A 322 -10.60 2.02 13.93
C ALA A 322 -9.43 2.57 13.10
N LEU A 323 -9.37 3.89 13.01
CA LEU A 323 -8.12 4.61 12.73
C LEU A 323 -7.40 4.88 14.05
N VAL A 324 -6.08 4.74 14.03
CA VAL A 324 -5.20 5.01 15.17
C VAL A 324 -4.21 6.09 14.76
N ALA A 325 -4.19 7.23 15.46
CA ALA A 325 -3.18 8.25 15.28
C ALA A 325 -2.02 7.99 16.25
N VAL A 326 -0.80 7.97 15.72
CA VAL A 326 0.44 7.77 16.47
C VAL A 326 1.33 8.97 16.24
N ARG A 327 1.86 9.55 17.31
CA ARG A 327 2.91 10.57 17.25
C ARG A 327 4.27 9.93 17.55
N LEU A 328 5.24 10.12 16.67
CA LEU A 328 6.59 9.59 16.79
C LEU A 328 7.56 10.64 17.31
N ASP A 329 8.45 10.22 18.21
CA ASP A 329 9.71 10.92 18.45
C ASP A 329 10.71 10.48 17.38
N LEU A 330 11.05 11.38 16.44
CA LEU A 330 11.87 11.00 15.26
C LEU A 330 13.30 10.55 15.63
N ALA A 331 13.83 11.01 16.76
CA ALA A 331 15.17 10.67 17.21
C ALA A 331 15.26 9.22 17.73
N SER A 332 14.28 8.78 18.50
CA SER A 332 14.23 7.43 19.07
C SER A 332 13.40 6.44 18.26
N GLY A 333 12.46 6.92 17.44
CA GLY A 333 11.45 6.12 16.74
C GLY A 333 10.28 5.68 17.62
N VAL A 334 10.30 6.00 18.93
CA VAL A 334 9.23 5.62 19.86
C VAL A 334 7.95 6.38 19.53
N GLY A 335 6.82 5.68 19.52
CA GLY A 335 5.51 6.25 19.25
C GLY A 335 4.56 6.23 20.44
N GLU A 336 3.70 7.25 20.49
CA GLU A 336 2.57 7.37 21.42
C GLU A 336 1.27 7.41 20.63
N VAL A 337 0.28 6.58 21.00
CA VAL A 337 -1.06 6.67 20.42
C VAL A 337 -1.77 7.91 20.97
N THR A 338 -2.05 8.89 20.12
CA THR A 338 -2.65 10.17 20.50
C THR A 338 -4.17 10.16 20.46
N ASP A 339 -4.75 9.39 19.53
CA ASP A 339 -6.19 9.34 19.33
C ASP A 339 -6.62 8.05 18.60
N ARG A 340 -7.91 7.72 18.74
CA ARG A 340 -8.56 6.63 18.01
C ARG A 340 -9.92 7.09 17.51
N LEU A 341 -10.24 6.76 16.27
CA LEU A 341 -11.53 7.05 15.65
C LEU A 341 -12.17 5.75 15.18
N ALA A 342 -13.38 5.46 15.68
CA ALA A 342 -14.14 4.33 15.19
C ALA A 342 -14.52 4.55 13.72
N LEU A 343 -14.13 3.60 12.86
CA LEU A 343 -14.39 3.63 11.43
C LEU A 343 -14.43 2.17 10.94
N PRO A 344 -15.48 1.70 10.24
CA PRO A 344 -15.60 0.30 9.88
C PRO A 344 -14.47 -0.19 8.96
N ALA A 345 -13.76 -1.23 9.38
CA ALA A 345 -12.76 -1.98 8.63
C ALA A 345 -11.86 -1.15 7.68
N PRO A 346 -11.13 -0.13 8.18
CA PRO A 346 -10.26 0.71 7.36
C PRO A 346 -9.15 -0.14 6.74
N ALA A 347 -8.86 0.10 5.48
CA ALA A 347 -7.97 -0.70 4.66
C ALA A 347 -6.84 0.11 4.03
N CYS A 348 -7.09 1.38 3.67
CA CYS A 348 -6.11 2.28 3.09
C CYS A 348 -6.29 3.68 3.67
N VAL A 349 -5.19 4.36 3.97
CA VAL A 349 -5.15 5.74 4.45
C VAL A 349 -4.39 6.54 3.39
N LEU A 350 -5.04 7.52 2.78
CA LEU A 350 -4.47 8.38 1.77
C LEU A 350 -4.64 9.85 2.18
N GLU A 351 -3.56 10.63 2.13
CA GLU A 351 -3.64 12.08 2.31
C GLU A 351 -4.33 12.72 1.09
N ALA A 352 -5.27 13.63 1.36
CA ALA A 352 -6.13 14.26 0.36
C ALA A 352 -5.51 15.51 -0.28
#